data_AF-A0A2S7F5N4-F1
#
_entry.id   AF-A0A2S7F5N4-F1
#
_cell.length_a   1.000
_cell.length_b   1.000
_cell.length_c   1.000
_cell.angle_alpha   90.00
_cell.angle_beta   90.00
_cell.angle_gamma   90.00
#
_symmetry.space_group_name_H-M   'P 1'
#
loop_
_entity.id
_entity.type
_entity.pdbx_description
1 polymer ?
#
loop_
_entity_poly.entity_id
_entity_poly.type
_entity_poly.pdbx_seq_one_letter_code
_entity_poly.pdbx_strand_id
1 'polypeptide(L)'
;MNYKYMNELKKFDNINEFEKMNFVLLSNDVISNTIDNNLQKLLLAKRITISELSRKTGVSKQVISSSIVKNTKIDLDSAIKISRVLKTPIEDIFMLKKNSWVDVYIVNGKTVYLNMKTLTMVSSEEKNMYIKTHKVKYYNPIDDSLSYRKLNENYNELFIKVGKRIEQL
;
A
#
# COMPACT_ATOMS: atom_id res chain seq x y z
N MET A 1 -4.56 12.86 17.70
CA MET A 1 -5.95 12.96 17.20
C MET A 1 -6.23 11.68 16.42
N ASN A 2 -7.16 10.84 16.89
CA ASN A 2 -7.41 9.50 16.35
C ASN A 2 -8.21 9.63 15.05
N TYR A 3 -7.58 9.54 13.88
CA TYR A 3 -8.21 9.68 12.55
C TYR A 3 -9.18 8.53 12.18
N LYS A 4 -9.67 7.78 13.17
CA LYS A 4 -10.36 6.50 12.99
C LYS A 4 -11.87 6.62 12.77
N TYR A 5 -12.44 7.84 12.80
CA TYR A 5 -13.89 8.04 12.70
C TYR A 5 -14.22 9.37 12.00
N MET A 6 -14.27 9.38 10.67
CA MET A 6 -15.05 10.37 9.92
C MET A 6 -16.32 9.68 9.41
N ASN A 7 -17.48 10.31 9.63
CA ASN A 7 -18.79 9.66 9.53
C ASN A 7 -19.47 9.74 8.16
N GLU A 8 -18.90 10.44 7.16
CA GLU A 8 -19.66 10.78 5.96
C GLU A 8 -18.88 10.53 4.66
N LEU A 9 -19.58 9.88 3.72
CA LEU A 9 -19.16 9.77 2.33
C LEU A 9 -19.30 11.15 1.67
N LYS A 10 -18.25 11.60 0.97
CA LYS A 10 -18.20 12.94 0.39
C LYS A 10 -18.33 12.91 -1.14
N LYS A 11 -19.02 13.93 -1.68
CA LYS A 11 -18.99 14.28 -3.10
C LYS A 11 -18.02 15.44 -3.32
N PHE A 12 -17.24 15.36 -4.40
CA PHE A 12 -16.29 16.40 -4.78
C PHE A 12 -16.72 17.03 -6.10
N ASP A 13 -16.49 18.33 -6.23
CA ASP A 13 -16.78 19.03 -7.49
C ASP A 13 -15.71 18.77 -8.55
N ASN A 14 -14.48 18.48 -8.12
CA ASN A 14 -13.34 18.16 -8.99
C ASN A 14 -12.25 17.40 -8.21
N ILE A 15 -11.29 16.82 -8.94
CA ILE A 15 -10.20 16.05 -8.36
C ILE A 15 -9.25 16.89 -7.49
N ASN A 16 -9.11 18.19 -7.77
CA ASN A 16 -8.23 19.06 -6.98
C ASN A 16 -8.74 19.21 -5.54
N GLU A 17 -10.06 19.22 -5.34
CA GLU A 17 -10.65 19.24 -3.99
C GLU A 17 -10.34 17.95 -3.22
N PHE A 18 -10.38 16.80 -3.90
CA PHE A 18 -10.00 15.51 -3.33
C PHE A 18 -8.53 15.50 -2.87
N GLU A 19 -7.61 15.99 -3.71
CA GLU A 19 -6.18 16.07 -3.38
C GLU A 19 -5.88 17.03 -2.22
N LYS A 20 -6.57 18.17 -2.15
CA LYS A 20 -6.44 19.15 -1.04
C LYS A 20 -6.81 18.57 0.32
N MET A 21 -7.61 17.51 0.36
CA MET A 21 -7.99 16.81 1.58
C MET A 21 -7.00 15.70 1.98
N ASN A 22 -5.81 15.69 1.40
CA ASN A 22 -4.78 14.67 1.61
C ASN A 22 -5.24 13.25 1.23
N PHE A 23 -6.27 13.14 0.37
CA PHE A 23 -6.66 11.87 -0.21
C PHE A 23 -5.81 11.52 -1.42
N VAL A 24 -5.66 10.23 -1.64
CA VAL A 24 -4.96 9.66 -2.80
C VAL A 24 -5.74 8.47 -3.33
N LEU A 25 -5.57 8.19 -4.60
CA LEU A 25 -6.12 7.00 -5.24
C LEU A 25 -5.11 5.85 -5.10
N LEU A 26 -5.60 4.69 -4.68
CA LEU A 26 -4.80 3.49 -4.46
C LEU A 26 -5.14 2.44 -5.51
N SER A 27 -4.12 1.95 -6.23
CA SER A 27 -4.25 0.63 -6.85
C SER A 27 -4.17 -0.44 -5.76
N ASN A 28 -4.83 -1.58 -5.95
CA ASN A 28 -4.85 -2.63 -4.93
C ASN A 28 -3.44 -3.15 -4.59
N ASP A 29 -2.51 -3.09 -5.54
CA ASP A 29 -1.12 -3.56 -5.38
C ASP A 29 -0.20 -2.52 -4.71
N VAL A 30 -0.59 -1.25 -4.65
CA VAL A 30 0.22 -0.19 -4.03
C VAL A 30 0.30 -0.33 -2.50
N ILE A 31 -0.71 -0.89 -1.83
CA ILE A 31 -0.68 -1.05 -0.35
C ILE A 31 0.22 -2.22 0.09
N SER A 32 0.41 -3.22 -0.78
CA SER A 32 1.24 -4.38 -0.46
C SER A 32 2.73 -4.10 -0.67
N ASN A 33 3.08 -3.18 -1.58
CA ASN A 33 4.45 -2.84 -1.94
C ASN A 33 4.94 -1.54 -1.29
N THR A 34 4.93 -1.46 0.05
CA THR A 34 5.38 -0.25 0.79
C THR A 34 6.87 -0.27 1.11
N ILE A 35 7.57 -1.37 0.90
CA ILE A 35 8.98 -1.52 1.27
C ILE A 35 9.80 -1.91 0.05
N ASP A 36 10.91 -1.22 -0.18
CA ASP A 36 12.02 -1.70 -1.00
C ASP A 36 12.94 -2.57 -0.15
N ASN A 37 12.92 -3.88 -0.42
CA ASN A 37 13.72 -4.85 0.30
C ASN A 37 15.09 -5.06 -0.37
N ASN A 38 16.16 -4.59 0.27
CA ASN A 38 17.53 -4.73 -0.18
C ASN A 38 18.26 -5.96 0.41
N LEU A 39 17.58 -6.76 1.23
CA LEU A 39 18.19 -7.86 1.99
C LEU A 39 18.97 -8.83 1.11
N GLN A 40 18.43 -9.23 -0.05
CA GLN A 40 19.12 -10.17 -0.94
C GLN A 40 20.45 -9.61 -1.46
N LYS A 41 20.47 -8.34 -1.88
CA LYS A 41 21.69 -7.67 -2.36
C LYS A 41 22.74 -7.61 -1.24
N LEU A 42 22.31 -7.28 -0.03
CA LEU A 42 23.19 -7.22 1.14
C LEU A 42 23.77 -8.59 1.53
N LEU A 43 22.96 -9.65 1.46
CA LEU A 43 23.41 -11.01 1.71
C LEU A 43 24.47 -11.46 0.70
N LEU A 44 24.27 -11.16 -0.59
CA LEU A 44 25.25 -11.45 -1.64
C LEU A 44 26.56 -10.67 -1.41
N ALA A 45 26.47 -9.37 -1.14
CA ALA A 45 27.65 -8.53 -0.90
C ALA A 45 28.46 -8.98 0.32
N LYS A 46 27.78 -9.43 1.39
CA LYS A 46 28.42 -9.92 2.63
C LYS A 46 28.75 -11.42 2.58
N ARG A 47 28.45 -12.11 1.48
CA ARG A 47 28.61 -13.57 1.31
C ARG A 47 27.94 -14.39 2.41
N ILE A 48 26.78 -13.94 2.90
CA ILE A 48 26.00 -14.62 3.95
C ILE A 48 24.85 -15.38 3.29
N THR A 49 24.71 -16.66 3.62
CA THR A 49 23.56 -17.44 3.14
C THR A 49 22.31 -17.20 4.00
N ILE A 50 21.11 -17.44 3.44
CA ILE A 50 19.86 -17.41 4.22
C ILE A 50 19.93 -18.36 5.42
N SER A 51 20.52 -19.54 5.24
CA SER A 51 20.70 -20.51 6.32
C SER A 51 21.58 -19.98 7.46
N GLU A 52 22.66 -19.28 7.11
CA GLU A 52 23.55 -18.68 8.09
C GLU A 52 22.90 -17.50 8.81
N LEU A 53 22.22 -16.62 8.06
CA LEU A 53 21.47 -15.51 8.63
C LEU A 53 20.42 -16.02 9.62
N SER A 54 19.67 -17.05 9.23
CA SER A 54 18.66 -17.69 10.08
C SER A 54 19.25 -18.19 11.40
N ARG A 55 20.41 -18.87 11.38
CA ARG A 55 21.08 -19.32 12.61
C ARG A 55 21.54 -18.15 13.48
N LYS A 56 22.09 -17.09 12.90
CA LYS A 56 22.61 -15.94 13.64
C LYS A 56 21.52 -15.07 14.24
N THR A 57 20.37 -14.97 13.56
CA THR A 57 19.26 -14.08 13.94
C THR A 57 18.18 -14.80 14.74
N GLY A 58 18.06 -16.12 14.62
CA GLY A 58 16.93 -16.91 15.10
C GLY A 58 15.66 -16.75 14.26
N VAL A 59 15.69 -15.97 13.18
CA VAL A 59 14.55 -15.80 12.26
C VAL A 59 14.48 -17.02 11.34
N SER A 60 13.28 -17.56 11.09
CA SER A 60 13.14 -18.76 10.27
C SER A 60 13.56 -18.51 8.82
N LYS A 61 14.17 -19.52 8.18
CA LYS A 61 14.54 -19.45 6.76
C LYS A 61 13.34 -19.14 5.87
N GLN A 62 12.15 -19.61 6.24
CA GLN A 62 10.92 -19.36 5.49
C GLN A 62 10.50 -17.90 5.55
N VAL A 63 10.63 -17.25 6.72
CA VAL A 63 10.35 -15.81 6.85
C VAL A 63 11.35 -15.00 6.04
N ILE A 64 12.65 -15.28 6.17
CA ILE A 64 13.71 -14.58 5.40
C ILE A 64 13.48 -14.77 3.89
N SER A 65 13.28 -16.01 3.45
CA SER A 65 13.05 -16.33 2.03
C SER A 65 11.78 -15.66 1.50
N SER A 66 10.67 -15.69 2.26
CA SER A 66 9.43 -15.03 1.85
C SER A 66 9.58 -13.52 1.75
N SER A 67 10.34 -12.90 2.66
CA SER A 67 10.63 -11.46 2.58
C SER A 67 11.40 -11.12 1.30
N ILE A 68 12.34 -11.96 0.86
CA ILE A 68 13.15 -11.74 -0.33
C ILE A 68 12.37 -12.04 -1.61
N VAL A 69 11.74 -13.21 -1.70
CA VAL A 69 11.14 -13.71 -2.95
C VAL A 69 9.75 -13.12 -3.18
N LYS A 70 8.96 -12.95 -2.12
CA LYS A 70 7.55 -12.52 -2.21
C LYS A 70 7.33 -11.08 -1.76
N ASN A 71 8.40 -10.36 -1.45
CA ASN A 71 8.39 -9.03 -0.83
C ASN A 71 7.42 -8.94 0.38
N THR A 72 7.30 -10.03 1.15
CA THR A 72 6.38 -10.08 2.28
C THR A 72 6.87 -9.16 3.39
N LYS A 73 5.95 -8.43 4.03
CA LYS A 73 6.25 -7.59 5.20
C LYS A 73 6.91 -8.44 6.28
N ILE A 74 8.09 -8.02 6.70
CA ILE A 74 8.80 -8.57 7.84
C ILE A 74 8.34 -7.83 9.10
N ASP A 75 8.21 -8.53 10.22
CA ASP A 75 7.92 -7.90 11.49
C ASP A 75 9.15 -7.11 12.01
N LEU A 76 8.90 -6.12 12.87
CA LEU A 76 9.93 -5.21 13.35
C LEU A 76 11.02 -5.93 14.16
N ASP A 77 10.66 -6.94 14.96
CA ASP A 77 11.63 -7.69 15.77
C ASP A 77 12.59 -8.49 14.88
N SER A 78 12.06 -9.20 13.88
CA SER A 78 12.87 -9.87 12.86
C SER A 78 13.77 -8.88 12.10
N ALA A 79 13.25 -7.70 11.73
CA ALA A 79 14.04 -6.67 11.05
C ALA A 79 15.21 -6.16 11.92
N ILE A 80 14.96 -5.89 13.20
CA ILE A 80 16.00 -5.47 14.17
C ILE A 80 17.08 -6.54 14.31
N LYS A 81 16.69 -7.82 14.44
CA LYS A 81 17.63 -8.95 14.55
C LYS A 81 18.52 -9.06 13.33
N ILE A 82 17.94 -8.96 12.12
CA ILE A 82 18.68 -8.98 10.87
C ILE A 82 19.64 -7.79 10.77
N SER A 83 19.18 -6.58 11.09
CA SER A 83 19.99 -5.36 11.10
C SER A 83 21.23 -5.49 12.00
N ARG A 84 21.05 -6.01 13.22
CA ARG A 84 22.16 -6.25 14.16
C ARG A 84 23.20 -7.22 13.62
N VAL A 85 22.77 -8.33 13.02
CA VAL A 85 23.68 -9.35 12.46
C VAL A 85 24.41 -8.82 11.23
N LEU A 86 23.74 -8.07 10.37
CA LEU A 86 24.33 -7.50 9.16
C LEU A 86 25.18 -6.25 9.44
N LYS A 87 25.07 -5.66 10.64
CA LYS A 87 25.65 -4.35 11.01
C LYS A 87 25.26 -3.29 9.97
N THR A 88 23.97 -3.20 9.69
CA THR A 88 23.41 -2.29 8.68
C THR A 88 22.10 -1.72 9.22
N PRO A 89 21.88 -0.40 9.16
CA PRO A 89 20.64 0.23 9.60
C PRO A 89 19.40 -0.43 8.98
N ILE A 90 18.28 -0.44 9.70
CA ILE A 90 17.05 -1.12 9.26
C ILE A 90 16.53 -0.47 7.98
N GLU A 91 16.57 0.85 7.92
CA GLU A 91 16.16 1.70 6.81
C GLU A 91 16.94 1.43 5.51
N ASP A 92 18.21 0.98 5.61
CA ASP A 92 19.02 0.61 4.44
C ASP A 92 18.67 -0.78 3.92
N ILE A 93 18.19 -1.67 4.81
CA ILE A 93 17.77 -3.04 4.47
C ILE A 93 16.33 -3.04 3.95
N PHE A 94 15.44 -2.32 4.62
CA PHE A 94 14.00 -2.26 4.40
C PHE A 94 13.57 -0.80 4.25
N MET A 95 13.80 -0.25 3.05
CA MET A 95 13.55 1.16 2.79
C MET A 95 12.05 1.41 2.58
N LEU A 96 11.50 2.39 3.28
CA LEU A 96 10.10 2.80 3.10
C LEU A 96 9.94 3.52 1.76
N LYS A 97 9.01 3.05 0.93
CA LYS A 97 8.60 3.73 -0.30
C LYS A 97 7.66 4.90 0.01
N LYS A 98 7.45 5.79 -0.98
CA LYS A 98 6.57 6.96 -0.83
C LYS A 98 5.12 6.60 -0.46
N ASN A 99 4.62 5.45 -0.92
CA ASN A 99 3.30 4.91 -0.58
C ASN A 99 3.19 4.33 0.85
N SER A 100 4.30 4.22 1.59
CA SER A 100 4.27 3.78 3.00
C SER A 100 3.50 4.72 3.91
N TRP A 101 3.38 5.98 3.51
CA TRP A 101 2.74 7.05 4.27
C TRP A 101 1.28 7.24 3.87
N VAL A 102 0.64 6.16 3.41
CA VAL A 102 -0.75 6.16 2.97
C VAL A 102 -1.48 5.00 3.61
N ASP A 103 -2.55 5.30 4.34
CA ASP A 103 -3.46 4.30 4.88
C ASP A 103 -4.72 4.21 4.03
N VAL A 104 -5.33 3.02 4.03
CA VAL A 104 -6.65 2.82 3.43
C VAL A 104 -7.66 3.69 4.17
N TYR A 105 -8.44 4.48 3.41
CA TYR A 105 -9.49 5.27 4.01
C TYR A 105 -10.71 4.40 4.31
N ILE A 106 -11.10 4.39 5.59
CA ILE A 106 -12.17 3.54 6.13
C ILE A 106 -13.21 4.44 6.80
N VAL A 107 -14.47 4.23 6.44
CA VAL A 107 -15.64 4.90 7.05
C VAL A 107 -16.57 3.82 7.57
N ASN A 108 -17.00 3.91 8.84
CA ASN A 108 -17.89 2.93 9.48
C ASN A 108 -17.41 1.47 9.34
N GLY A 109 -16.09 1.23 9.45
CA GLY A 109 -15.48 -0.09 9.33
C GLY A 109 -15.39 -0.62 7.89
N LYS A 110 -15.75 0.19 6.89
CA LYS A 110 -15.78 -0.21 5.48
C LYS A 110 -14.79 0.60 4.64
N THR A 111 -14.08 -0.11 3.76
CA THR A 111 -13.21 0.51 2.75
C THR A 111 -14.01 1.44 1.84
N VAL A 112 -13.46 2.63 1.59
CA VAL A 112 -14.06 3.64 0.72
C VAL A 112 -13.44 3.60 -0.68
N TYR A 113 -14.28 3.83 -1.68
CA TYR A 113 -13.90 3.96 -3.09
C TYR A 113 -14.42 5.28 -3.63
N LEU A 114 -13.68 5.90 -4.56
CA LEU A 114 -14.13 7.06 -5.31
C LEU A 114 -14.73 6.59 -6.63
N ASN A 115 -15.99 6.97 -6.90
CA ASN A 115 -16.57 6.83 -8.24
C ASN A 115 -16.00 7.93 -9.14
N MET A 116 -15.23 7.56 -10.15
CA MET A 116 -14.52 8.50 -11.02
C MET A 116 -15.43 9.28 -11.97
N LYS A 117 -16.66 8.79 -12.22
CA LYS A 117 -17.63 9.47 -13.08
C LYS A 117 -18.42 10.54 -12.33
N THR A 118 -18.81 10.25 -11.09
CA THR A 118 -19.64 11.16 -10.26
C THR A 118 -18.83 11.94 -9.24
N LEU A 119 -17.56 11.58 -9.04
CA LEU A 119 -16.67 12.09 -7.99
C LEU A 119 -17.29 11.95 -6.59
N THR A 120 -17.97 10.83 -6.35
CA THR A 120 -18.60 10.51 -5.05
C THR A 120 -17.86 9.35 -4.38
N MET A 121 -17.55 9.50 -3.11
CA MET A 121 -17.13 8.38 -2.28
C MET A 121 -18.29 7.43 -2.04
N VAL A 122 -18.00 6.13 -2.12
CA VAL A 122 -18.96 5.04 -1.92
C VAL A 122 -18.33 3.94 -1.08
N SER A 123 -19.17 3.18 -0.37
CA SER A 123 -18.72 1.99 0.36
C SER A 123 -18.44 0.81 -0.59
N SER A 124 -17.79 -0.23 -0.06
CA SER A 124 -17.65 -1.52 -0.74
C SER A 124 -18.98 -2.10 -1.24
N GLU A 125 -20.06 -1.99 -0.46
CA GLU A 125 -21.37 -2.56 -0.81
C GLU A 125 -22.03 -1.80 -1.95
N GLU A 126 -22.03 -0.47 -1.89
CA GLU A 126 -22.60 0.39 -2.95
C GLU A 126 -21.87 0.16 -4.27
N LYS A 127 -20.54 0.09 -4.23
CA LYS A 127 -19.71 -0.29 -5.38
C LYS A 127 -20.13 -1.66 -5.94
N ASN A 128 -20.22 -2.68 -5.10
CA ASN A 128 -20.56 -4.04 -5.52
C ASN A 128 -21.99 -4.13 -6.08
N MET A 129 -22.94 -3.42 -5.46
CA MET A 129 -24.32 -3.34 -5.93
C MET A 129 -24.39 -2.66 -7.30
N TYR A 130 -23.68 -1.54 -7.48
CA TYR A 130 -23.61 -0.86 -8.77
C TYR A 130 -23.06 -1.76 -9.87
N ILE A 131 -21.94 -2.45 -9.60
CA ILE A 131 -21.31 -3.39 -10.55
C ILE A 131 -22.29 -4.50 -10.95
N LYS A 132 -23.00 -5.08 -9.96
CA LYS A 132 -23.99 -6.13 -10.21
C LYS A 132 -25.17 -5.64 -11.04
N THR A 133 -25.72 -4.47 -10.71
CA THR A 133 -26.90 -3.90 -11.37
C THR A 133 -26.61 -3.49 -12.81
N HIS A 134 -25.47 -2.83 -13.04
CA HIS A 134 -25.13 -2.26 -14.36
C HIS A 134 -24.29 -3.20 -15.22
N LYS A 135 -23.93 -4.40 -14.72
CA LYS A 135 -23.10 -5.40 -15.39
C LYS A 135 -21.80 -4.83 -16.00
N VAL A 136 -21.20 -3.84 -15.32
CA VAL A 136 -19.96 -3.19 -15.78
C VAL A 136 -18.73 -4.03 -15.45
N LYS A 137 -17.73 -4.06 -16.33
CA LYS A 137 -16.42 -4.66 -16.05
C LYS A 137 -15.59 -3.69 -15.20
N TYR A 138 -14.99 -4.19 -14.12
CA TYR A 138 -14.06 -3.46 -13.28
C TYR A 138 -12.65 -3.64 -13.84
N TYR A 139 -12.03 -2.58 -14.35
CA TYR A 139 -10.59 -2.58 -14.63
C TYR A 139 -9.85 -2.15 -13.34
N ASN A 140 -8.79 -2.88 -13.00
CA ASN A 140 -8.00 -2.71 -11.80
C ASN A 140 -6.60 -2.28 -12.27
N PRO A 141 -6.12 -1.08 -11.91
CA PRO A 141 -4.87 -0.61 -12.48
C PRO A 141 -3.76 -1.37 -11.78
N ILE A 142 -2.95 -2.09 -12.55
CA ILE A 142 -1.83 -2.89 -12.04
C ILE A 142 -0.62 -2.00 -11.73
N ASP A 143 -0.61 -0.76 -12.22
CA ASP A 143 0.60 0.05 -12.31
C ASP A 143 0.75 1.11 -11.20
N ASP A 144 2.01 1.34 -10.83
CA ASP A 144 2.50 2.00 -9.61
C ASP A 144 2.35 3.54 -9.64
N SER A 145 1.14 4.05 -9.89
CA SER A 145 0.93 5.50 -9.99
C SER A 145 0.25 6.08 -8.74
N LEU A 146 1.10 6.60 -7.85
CA LEU A 146 0.74 7.53 -6.76
C LEU A 146 0.21 8.90 -7.24
N SER A 147 -0.20 9.01 -8.51
CA SER A 147 -0.70 10.24 -9.12
C SER A 147 -1.74 9.95 -10.19
N TYR A 148 -2.92 10.54 -10.02
CA TYR A 148 -4.06 10.53 -10.96
C TYR A 148 -3.70 10.89 -12.41
N ARG A 149 -2.63 11.66 -12.62
CA ARG A 149 -2.22 12.20 -13.93
C ARG A 149 -1.90 11.14 -15.00
N LYS A 150 -1.63 9.88 -14.64
CA LYS A 150 -1.38 8.79 -15.61
C LYS A 150 -2.62 7.96 -15.99
N LEU A 151 -3.72 8.08 -15.23
CA LEU A 151 -4.96 7.31 -15.47
C LEU A 151 -5.86 7.91 -16.57
N ASN A 152 -5.42 8.99 -17.21
CA ASN A 152 -6.26 9.84 -18.04
C ASN A 152 -6.56 9.31 -19.45
N GLU A 153 -6.14 8.09 -19.80
CA GLU A 153 -6.36 7.51 -21.14
C GLU A 153 -7.25 6.26 -21.17
N ASN A 154 -7.59 5.66 -20.02
CA ASN A 154 -8.44 4.46 -19.97
C ASN A 154 -9.54 4.59 -18.91
N TYR A 155 -10.68 5.19 -19.30
CA TYR A 155 -11.91 5.35 -18.50
C TYR A 155 -12.63 4.05 -18.13
N ASN A 156 -11.96 2.89 -18.19
CA ASN A 156 -12.55 1.59 -17.85
C ASN A 156 -12.65 1.35 -16.32
N GLU A 157 -12.10 2.26 -15.50
CA GLU A 157 -12.07 2.13 -14.03
C GLU A 157 -13.06 3.10 -13.39
N LEU A 158 -14.26 2.60 -13.09
CA LEU A 158 -15.31 3.45 -12.53
C LEU A 158 -15.13 3.73 -11.03
N PHE A 159 -14.50 2.81 -10.29
CA PHE A 159 -14.33 2.92 -8.84
C PHE A 159 -12.88 2.65 -8.45
N ILE A 160 -12.25 3.57 -7.72
CA ILE A 160 -10.86 3.42 -7.29
C ILE A 160 -10.78 3.50 -5.77
N LYS A 161 -9.98 2.64 -5.14
CA LYS A 161 -9.85 2.60 -3.67
C LYS A 161 -9.24 3.92 -3.19
N VAL A 162 -9.76 4.47 -2.09
CA VAL A 162 -9.27 5.71 -1.52
C VAL A 162 -8.26 5.42 -0.41
N GLY A 163 -7.13 6.10 -0.46
CA GLY A 163 -6.16 6.22 0.62
C GLY A 163 -6.15 7.62 1.21
N LYS A 164 -5.65 7.75 2.43
CA LYS A 164 -5.38 9.03 3.08
C LYS A 164 -3.91 9.09 3.45
N ARG A 165 -3.24 10.19 3.10
CA ARG A 165 -1.85 10.43 3.50
C ARG A 165 -1.80 10.60 5.02
N ILE A 166 -0.86 9.92 5.64
CA ILE A 166 -0.51 10.08 7.05
C ILE A 166 0.43 11.28 7.12
N GLU A 167 0.05 12.34 7.82
CA GLU A 167 0.94 13.48 8.05
C GLU A 167 2.17 13.01 8.84
N GLN A 168 3.36 13.42 8.40
CA GLN A 168 4.59 13.23 9.16
C GLN A 168 4.49 14.10 10.42
N LEU A 169 4.54 13.46 11.59
CA LEU A 169 4.75 14.14 12.88
C LEU A 169 6.21 14.59 12.99
#